data_AF-A0A350QCW7-F1
#
_entry.id   AF-A0A350QCW7-F1
#
_cell.length_a   1.000
_cell.length_b   1.000
_cell.length_c   1.000
_cell.angle_alpha   90.00
_cell.angle_beta   90.00
_cell.angle_gamma   90.00
#
_symmetry.space_group_name_H-M   'P 1'
#
loop_
_entity.id
_entity.type
_entity.pdbx_description
1 polymer ?
#
loop_
_entity_poly.entity_id
_entity_poly.type
_entity_poly.pdbx_seq_one_letter_code
_entity_poly.pdbx_strand_id
1 'polypeptide(L)'
;DAVENIDIGGPTMVRAAAKNHKDVTIVVNASDYDTVLADMEANNGATTHATRFSLAISAFEHTAQYDGMIANYFGAMLPAYDAPTAPVSKFPRTFNSQFVKKQDLRYGENSHQSAAFYVQEGATEASVATATQLQGKALSYNNIADTDAALECVKEFAEPACVIVKHANPCGVAIGDSILAAYNRAYQTDPTSAFGGIIA
;
A
#
# COMPACT_ATOMS: atom_id res chain seq x y z
N ASP A 1 -25.34 -10.42 8.74
CA ASP A 1 -24.96 -9.52 7.63
C ASP A 1 -23.64 -9.93 6.99
N ALA A 2 -22.50 -9.94 7.70
CA ALA A 2 -21.21 -10.32 7.10
C ALA A 2 -21.18 -11.78 6.57
N VAL A 3 -21.75 -12.74 7.32
CA VAL A 3 -21.78 -14.17 6.95
C VAL A 3 -22.49 -14.41 5.61
N GLU A 4 -23.60 -13.72 5.35
CA GLU A 4 -24.40 -13.88 4.13
C GLU A 4 -23.67 -13.37 2.86
N ASN A 5 -22.65 -12.53 3.03
CA ASN A 5 -21.85 -11.99 1.93
C ASN A 5 -20.60 -12.84 1.66
N ILE A 6 -20.41 -13.95 2.38
CA ILE A 6 -19.29 -14.87 2.14
C ILE A 6 -19.65 -15.80 0.97
N ASP A 7 -19.10 -15.51 -0.19
CA ASP A 7 -19.17 -16.37 -1.36
C ASP A 7 -18.32 -17.64 -1.17
N ILE A 8 -18.95 -18.79 -1.44
CA ILE A 8 -18.34 -20.12 -1.43
C ILE A 8 -18.07 -20.60 -2.87
N GLY A 9 -18.97 -20.29 -3.79
CA GLY A 9 -18.94 -20.75 -5.17
C GLY A 9 -17.89 -20.01 -6.00
N GLY A 10 -17.84 -18.68 -5.88
CA GLY A 10 -16.88 -17.82 -6.57
C GLY A 10 -15.43 -18.26 -6.33
N PRO A 11 -14.92 -18.25 -5.08
CA PRO A 11 -13.56 -18.68 -4.79
C PRO A 11 -13.26 -20.13 -5.23
N THR A 12 -14.24 -21.04 -5.15
CA THR A 12 -14.08 -22.42 -5.62
C THR A 12 -13.83 -22.47 -7.14
N MET A 13 -14.65 -21.78 -7.93
CA MET A 13 -14.49 -21.73 -9.39
C MET A 13 -13.21 -20.99 -9.81
N VAL A 14 -12.93 -19.85 -9.18
CA VAL A 14 -11.73 -19.04 -9.45
C VAL A 14 -10.46 -19.85 -9.24
N ARG A 15 -10.34 -20.55 -8.11
CA ARG A 15 -9.16 -21.38 -7.80
C ARG A 15 -9.04 -22.59 -8.72
N ALA A 16 -10.15 -23.22 -9.08
CA ALA A 16 -10.16 -24.34 -10.01
C ALA A 16 -9.67 -23.92 -11.41
N ALA A 17 -10.15 -22.78 -11.92
CA ALA A 17 -9.73 -22.22 -13.19
C ALA A 17 -8.26 -21.79 -13.17
N ALA A 18 -7.81 -21.08 -12.12
CA ALA A 18 -6.43 -20.66 -11.96
C ALA A 18 -5.45 -21.84 -11.90
N LYS A 19 -5.80 -22.91 -11.18
CA LYS A 19 -5.02 -24.15 -11.17
C LYS A 19 -4.87 -24.74 -12.58
N ASN A 20 -5.91 -24.63 -13.41
CA ASN A 20 -5.94 -25.17 -14.76
C ASN A 20 -5.57 -24.15 -15.86
N HIS A 21 -4.75 -23.14 -15.53
CA HIS A 21 -4.34 -22.07 -16.45
C HIS A 21 -3.66 -22.50 -17.76
N LYS A 22 -3.21 -23.76 -17.85
CA LYS A 22 -2.72 -24.31 -19.12
C LYS A 22 -3.79 -24.25 -20.21
N ASP A 23 -5.05 -24.49 -19.82
CA ASP A 23 -6.18 -24.67 -20.73
C ASP A 23 -7.32 -23.68 -20.48
N VAL A 24 -7.36 -23.00 -19.33
CA VAL A 24 -8.45 -22.10 -18.93
C VAL A 24 -7.94 -20.69 -18.69
N THR A 25 -8.61 -19.69 -19.28
CA THR A 25 -8.39 -18.27 -18.97
C THR A 25 -9.35 -17.86 -17.85
N ILE A 26 -8.82 -17.37 -16.73
CA ILE A 26 -9.59 -16.80 -15.61
C ILE A 26 -9.41 -15.30 -15.60
N VAL A 27 -10.45 -14.52 -15.29
CA VAL A 27 -10.35 -13.07 -15.08
C VAL A 27 -11.13 -12.72 -13.82
N VAL A 28 -10.45 -12.05 -12.88
CA VAL A 28 -11.04 -11.63 -11.58
C VAL A 28 -11.20 -10.12 -11.45
N ASN A 29 -10.50 -9.33 -12.28
CA ASN A 29 -10.59 -7.88 -12.29
C ASN A 29 -11.10 -7.38 -13.65
N ALA A 30 -12.05 -6.44 -13.62
CA ALA A 30 -12.59 -5.84 -14.84
C ALA A 30 -11.55 -5.05 -15.64
N SER A 31 -10.51 -4.52 -14.98
CA SER A 31 -9.40 -3.81 -15.62
C SER A 31 -8.59 -4.68 -16.59
N ASP A 32 -8.69 -6.00 -16.49
CA ASP A 32 -7.92 -6.93 -17.33
C ASP A 32 -8.62 -7.26 -18.65
N TYR A 33 -9.85 -6.79 -18.87
CA TYR A 33 -10.65 -7.12 -20.05
C TYR A 33 -9.97 -6.68 -21.35
N ASP A 34 -9.46 -5.45 -21.42
CA ASP A 34 -8.81 -4.93 -22.63
C ASP A 34 -7.54 -5.74 -22.97
N THR A 35 -6.76 -6.13 -21.96
CA THR A 35 -5.58 -6.98 -22.13
C THR A 35 -5.94 -8.34 -22.71
N VAL A 36 -7.00 -8.97 -22.21
CA VAL A 36 -7.47 -10.28 -22.70
C VAL A 36 -8.00 -10.18 -24.13
N LEU A 37 -8.80 -9.15 -24.43
CA LEU A 37 -9.35 -8.92 -25.76
C LEU A 37 -8.22 -8.71 -26.79
N ALA A 38 -7.22 -7.89 -26.45
CA ALA A 38 -6.07 -7.65 -27.31
C ALA A 38 -5.26 -8.93 -27.56
N ASP A 39 -5.04 -9.75 -26.52
CA ASP A 39 -4.34 -11.03 -26.67
C ASP A 39 -5.12 -12.00 -27.56
N MET A 40 -6.45 -12.05 -27.43
CA MET A 40 -7.30 -12.86 -28.29
C MET A 40 -7.29 -12.39 -29.75
N GLU A 41 -7.40 -11.08 -30.00
CA GLU A 41 -7.36 -10.51 -31.34
C GLU A 41 -6.04 -10.83 -32.05
N ALA A 42 -4.91 -10.76 -31.34
CA ALA A 42 -3.60 -11.06 -31.88
C ALA A 42 -3.35 -12.56 -32.12
N ASN A 43 -4.12 -13.46 -31.50
CA ASN A 43 -3.87 -14.90 -31.50
C ASN A 43 -5.11 -15.71 -31.96
N ASN A 44 -5.80 -15.23 -33.00
CA ASN A 44 -6.93 -15.92 -33.65
C ASN A 44 -8.05 -16.36 -32.67
N GLY A 45 -8.38 -15.51 -31.69
CA GLY A 45 -9.40 -15.75 -30.69
C GLY A 45 -8.94 -16.60 -29.49
N ALA A 46 -7.65 -16.96 -29.40
CA ALA A 46 -7.09 -17.68 -28.26
C ALA A 46 -6.24 -16.75 -27.38
N THR A 47 -6.10 -17.06 -26.09
CA THR A 47 -5.09 -16.41 -25.24
C THR A 47 -3.76 -17.15 -25.33
N THR A 48 -2.67 -16.47 -25.00
CA THR A 48 -1.36 -17.12 -24.83
C THR A 48 -1.24 -17.77 -23.45
N HIS A 49 -0.33 -18.74 -23.34
CA HIS A 49 0.00 -19.34 -22.04
C HIS A 49 0.51 -18.30 -21.03
N ALA A 50 1.30 -17.31 -21.49
CA ALA A 50 1.83 -16.25 -20.64
C ALA A 50 0.71 -15.41 -20.02
N THR A 51 -0.28 -14.99 -20.82
CA THR A 51 -1.47 -14.27 -20.33
C THR A 51 -2.24 -15.11 -19.31
N ARG A 52 -2.52 -16.38 -19.62
CA ARG A 52 -3.26 -17.25 -18.69
C ARG A 52 -2.51 -17.46 -17.37
N PHE A 53 -1.20 -17.65 -17.41
CA PHE A 53 -0.39 -17.80 -16.21
C PHE A 53 -0.39 -16.53 -15.36
N SER A 54 -0.24 -15.36 -15.98
CA SER A 54 -0.34 -14.07 -15.28
C SER A 54 -1.69 -13.90 -14.59
N LEU A 55 -2.79 -14.15 -15.31
CA LEU A 55 -4.14 -14.02 -14.76
C LEU A 55 -4.43 -15.05 -13.65
N ALA A 56 -3.84 -16.25 -13.73
CA ALA A 56 -3.94 -17.24 -12.68
C ALA A 56 -3.24 -16.79 -11.38
N ILE A 57 -2.12 -16.09 -11.48
CA ILE A 57 -1.47 -15.46 -10.32
C ILE A 57 -2.42 -14.42 -9.71
N SER A 58 -2.98 -13.52 -10.53
CA SER A 58 -3.95 -12.52 -10.07
C SER A 58 -5.18 -13.14 -9.39
N ALA A 59 -5.67 -14.28 -9.90
CA ALA A 59 -6.75 -15.03 -9.28
C ALA A 59 -6.39 -15.58 -7.89
N PHE A 60 -5.18 -16.12 -7.72
CA PHE A 60 -4.71 -16.56 -6.40
C PHE A 60 -4.50 -15.39 -5.44
N GLU A 61 -3.95 -14.26 -5.92
CA GLU A 61 -3.81 -13.04 -5.13
C GLU A 61 -5.17 -12.52 -4.64
N HIS A 62 -6.17 -12.47 -5.52
CA HIS A 62 -7.54 -12.04 -5.21
C HIS A 62 -8.18 -12.92 -4.14
N THR A 63 -8.10 -14.25 -4.29
CA THR A 63 -8.65 -15.17 -3.28
C THR A 63 -7.90 -15.14 -1.96
N ALA A 64 -6.59 -14.92 -1.96
CA ALA A 64 -5.80 -14.75 -0.74
C ALA A 64 -6.19 -13.47 0.02
N GLN A 65 -6.43 -12.37 -0.70
CA GLN A 65 -6.93 -11.12 -0.12
C GLN A 65 -8.30 -11.34 0.55
N TYR A 66 -9.21 -11.97 -0.19
CA TYR A 66 -10.57 -12.25 0.24
C TYR A 66 -10.62 -13.11 1.52
N ASP A 67 -9.94 -14.25 1.53
CA ASP A 67 -9.88 -15.13 2.71
C ASP A 67 -9.17 -14.44 3.89
N GLY A 68 -8.13 -13.64 3.61
CA GLY A 68 -7.43 -12.84 4.61
C GLY A 68 -8.35 -11.83 5.30
N MET A 69 -9.21 -11.15 4.55
CA MET A 69 -10.21 -10.21 5.09
C MET A 69 -11.22 -10.92 6.01
N ILE A 70 -11.73 -12.09 5.60
CA ILE A 70 -12.66 -12.89 6.42
C ILE A 70 -11.97 -13.34 7.72
N ALA A 71 -10.74 -13.85 7.61
CA ALA A 71 -9.96 -14.33 8.75
C ALA A 71 -9.65 -13.19 9.75
N ASN A 72 -9.31 -12.00 9.26
CA ASN A 72 -9.10 -10.82 10.10
C ASN A 72 -10.41 -10.41 10.80
N TYR A 73 -11.53 -10.35 10.08
CA TYR A 73 -12.80 -9.90 10.64
C TYR A 73 -13.31 -10.84 11.74
N PHE A 74 -13.42 -12.14 11.46
CA PHE A 74 -13.87 -13.12 12.47
C PHE A 74 -12.82 -13.40 13.53
N GLY A 75 -11.53 -13.30 13.19
CA GLY A 75 -10.45 -13.48 14.14
C GLY A 75 -10.48 -12.49 15.30
N ALA A 76 -10.96 -11.27 15.06
CA ALA A 76 -11.13 -10.23 16.09
C ALA A 76 -12.41 -10.42 16.93
N MET A 77 -13.24 -11.43 16.64
CA MET A 77 -14.42 -11.77 17.46
C MET A 77 -14.14 -12.86 18.49
N LEU A 78 -12.90 -13.34 18.55
CA LEU A 78 -12.50 -14.46 19.41
C LEU A 78 -11.33 -14.04 20.32
N PRO A 79 -11.19 -14.67 21.51
CA PRO A 79 -9.98 -14.56 22.31
C PRO A 79 -8.75 -15.14 21.60
N ALA A 80 -7.55 -14.82 22.11
CA ALA A 80 -6.30 -15.41 21.63
C ALA A 80 -6.29 -16.95 21.85
N TYR A 81 -5.57 -17.68 20.99
CA TYR A 81 -5.53 -19.15 21.04
C TYR A 81 -4.98 -19.71 22.37
N ASP A 82 -4.01 -19.01 22.96
CA ASP A 82 -3.33 -19.36 24.21
C ASP A 82 -4.06 -18.83 25.47
N ALA A 83 -5.11 -18.03 25.29
CA ALA A 83 -5.90 -17.44 26.37
C ALA A 83 -7.41 -17.49 26.08
N PRO A 84 -8.02 -18.69 26.02
CA PRO A 84 -9.43 -18.87 25.61
C PRO A 84 -10.45 -18.24 26.56
N THR A 85 -10.05 -17.90 27.79
CA THR A 85 -10.90 -17.23 28.79
C THR A 85 -10.70 -15.72 28.82
N ALA A 86 -9.77 -15.17 28.04
CA ALA A 86 -9.54 -13.74 27.97
C ALA A 86 -10.70 -13.03 27.22
N PRO A 87 -10.89 -11.72 27.46
CA PRO A 87 -11.78 -10.92 26.64
C PRO A 87 -11.41 -10.99 25.15
N VAL A 88 -12.41 -10.80 24.30
CA VAL A 88 -12.20 -10.69 22.85
C VAL A 88 -11.27 -9.50 22.55
N SER A 89 -10.26 -9.74 21.73
CA SER A 89 -9.27 -8.73 21.33
C SER A 89 -9.78 -7.93 20.14
N LYS A 90 -9.46 -6.62 20.09
CA LYS A 90 -9.66 -5.81 18.86
C LYS A 90 -8.76 -6.25 17.70
N PHE A 91 -7.71 -7.02 18.01
CA PHE A 91 -6.76 -7.54 17.02
C PHE A 91 -7.07 -9.01 16.71
N PRO A 92 -7.05 -9.40 15.43
CA PRO A 92 -7.36 -10.76 15.06
C PRO A 92 -6.29 -11.75 15.50
N ARG A 93 -6.69 -13.00 15.74
CA ARG A 93 -5.77 -14.11 16.05
C ARG A 93 -4.68 -14.33 14.99
N THR A 94 -4.99 -13.99 13.73
CA THR A 94 -4.05 -13.98 12.61
C THR A 94 -4.23 -12.66 11.87
N PHE A 95 -3.12 -11.99 11.57
CA PHE A 95 -3.13 -10.73 10.82
C PHE A 95 -2.70 -10.99 9.37
N ASN A 96 -3.63 -10.81 8.44
CA ASN A 96 -3.40 -10.92 7.01
C ASN A 96 -3.42 -9.52 6.39
N SER A 97 -2.44 -9.21 5.55
CA SER A 97 -2.42 -7.96 4.78
C SER A 97 -1.79 -8.22 3.42
N GLN A 98 -2.31 -7.55 2.40
CA GLN A 98 -1.79 -7.61 1.05
C GLN A 98 -1.56 -6.19 0.55
N PHE A 99 -0.42 -5.99 -0.10
CA PHE A 99 -0.01 -4.70 -0.63
C PHE A 99 0.36 -4.86 -2.10
N VAL A 100 0.03 -3.86 -2.90
CA VAL A 100 0.34 -3.80 -4.33
C VAL A 100 1.62 -3.01 -4.53
N LYS A 101 2.54 -3.54 -5.33
CA LYS A 101 3.79 -2.86 -5.64
C LYS A 101 3.49 -1.59 -6.45
N LYS A 102 3.88 -0.42 -5.91
CA LYS A 102 3.75 0.87 -6.61
C LYS A 102 4.97 1.15 -7.48
N GLN A 103 6.18 0.86 -6.99
CA GLN A 103 7.42 1.05 -7.74
C GLN A 103 8.60 0.29 -7.13
N ASP A 104 9.60 -0.03 -7.97
CA ASP A 104 10.95 -0.31 -7.48
C ASP A 104 11.64 0.97 -7.02
N LEU A 105 12.47 0.85 -5.98
CA LEU A 105 13.31 1.94 -5.52
C LEU A 105 14.74 1.72 -6.01
N ARG A 106 15.48 2.81 -6.21
CA ARG A 106 16.87 2.75 -6.70
C ARG A 106 17.77 1.90 -5.80
N TYR A 107 17.54 1.97 -4.49
CA TYR A 107 18.16 1.19 -3.43
C TYR A 107 17.33 1.38 -2.14
N GLY A 108 17.63 0.60 -1.11
CA GLY A 108 17.04 0.72 0.23
C GLY A 108 17.57 1.91 1.01
N GLU A 109 17.78 1.76 2.31
CA GLU A 109 18.36 2.82 3.13
C GLU A 109 19.80 3.16 2.68
N ASN A 110 20.53 2.14 2.22
CA ASN A 110 21.89 2.22 1.69
C ASN A 110 21.99 1.64 0.27
N SER A 111 22.99 2.09 -0.50
CA SER A 111 23.14 1.78 -1.93
C SER A 111 23.31 0.30 -2.30
N HIS A 112 23.74 -0.54 -1.36
CA HIS A 112 23.92 -1.98 -1.56
C HIS A 112 22.65 -2.79 -1.31
N GLN A 113 21.57 -2.16 -0.85
CA GLN A 113 20.29 -2.81 -0.52
C GLN A 113 19.30 -2.61 -1.66
N SER A 114 18.58 -3.65 -2.04
CA SER A 114 17.41 -3.53 -2.92
C SER A 114 16.19 -3.08 -2.13
N ALA A 115 15.28 -2.33 -2.76
CA ALA A 115 14.01 -1.95 -2.13
C ALA A 115 12.90 -1.72 -3.16
N ALA A 116 11.66 -1.81 -2.70
CA ALA A 116 10.46 -1.50 -3.46
C ALA A 116 9.43 -0.87 -2.53
N PHE A 117 8.57 -0.02 -3.09
CA PHE A 117 7.49 0.63 -2.38
C PHE A 117 6.16 -0.06 -2.71
N TYR A 118 5.46 -0.49 -1.67
CA TYR A 118 4.17 -1.15 -1.75
C TYR A 118 3.11 -0.29 -1.06
N VAL A 119 1.89 -0.33 -1.57
CA VAL A 119 0.75 0.42 -1.02
C VAL A 119 -0.44 -0.51 -0.81
N GLN A 120 -1.27 -0.18 0.17
CA GLN A 120 -2.52 -0.89 0.35
C GLN A 120 -3.50 -0.46 -0.75
N GLU A 121 -4.19 -1.43 -1.33
CA GLU A 121 -5.22 -1.15 -2.32
C GLU A 121 -6.40 -0.38 -1.69
N GLY A 122 -6.89 0.65 -2.37
CA GLY A 122 -8.00 1.48 -1.88
C GLY A 122 -7.63 2.41 -0.72
N ALA A 123 -6.35 2.68 -0.45
CA ALA A 123 -5.95 3.68 0.53
C ALA A 123 -6.49 5.08 0.16
N THR A 124 -7.28 5.68 1.05
CA THR A 124 -7.91 7.01 0.84
C THR A 124 -7.32 8.11 1.70
N GLU A 125 -6.56 7.76 2.74
CA GLU A 125 -5.94 8.74 3.63
C GLU A 125 -4.83 9.52 2.91
N ALA A 126 -4.75 10.82 3.16
CA ALA A 126 -3.63 11.64 2.72
C ALA A 126 -2.34 11.16 3.41
N SER A 127 -1.46 10.53 2.63
CA SER A 127 -0.21 9.91 3.07
C SER A 127 0.78 9.84 1.91
N VAL A 128 2.02 9.41 2.17
CA VAL A 128 3.00 9.20 1.09
C VAL A 128 2.55 8.12 0.11
N ALA A 129 1.76 7.15 0.57
CA ALA A 129 1.19 6.10 -0.28
C ALA A 129 0.23 6.65 -1.34
N THR A 130 -0.54 7.70 -1.02
CA THR A 130 -1.53 8.33 -1.91
C THR A 130 -1.01 9.59 -2.61
N ALA A 131 0.21 10.02 -2.28
CA ALA A 131 0.83 11.20 -2.88
C ALA A 131 1.08 11.05 -4.39
N THR A 132 0.95 12.19 -5.09
CA THR A 132 1.29 12.34 -6.51
C THR A 132 2.57 13.17 -6.62
N GLN A 133 3.60 12.62 -7.26
CA GLN A 133 4.83 13.34 -7.51
C GLN A 133 4.67 14.29 -8.72
N LEU A 134 4.69 15.60 -8.48
CA LEU A 134 4.54 16.60 -9.54
C LEU A 134 5.86 16.97 -10.24
N GLN A 135 6.99 16.84 -9.54
CA GLN A 135 8.31 17.23 -10.02
C GLN A 135 9.42 16.43 -9.34
N GLY A 136 10.63 16.47 -9.91
CA GLY A 136 11.84 15.92 -9.31
C GLY A 136 12.21 14.54 -9.85
N LYS A 137 13.27 13.97 -9.29
CA LYS A 137 13.68 12.60 -9.58
C LYS A 137 12.80 11.64 -8.77
N ALA A 138 12.71 10.38 -9.20
CA ALA A 138 12.04 9.35 -8.41
C ALA A 138 12.55 9.33 -6.96
N LEU A 139 11.61 9.21 -6.00
CA LEU A 139 11.93 9.21 -4.58
C LEU A 139 12.81 8.01 -4.20
N SER A 140 13.80 8.24 -3.34
CA SER A 140 14.56 7.17 -2.68
C SER A 140 13.78 6.61 -1.48
N TYR A 141 14.24 5.47 -0.94
CA TYR A 141 13.72 4.91 0.31
C TYR A 141 13.72 5.94 1.45
N ASN A 142 14.85 6.61 1.67
CA ASN A 142 14.97 7.62 2.72
C ASN A 142 14.07 8.83 2.44
N ASN A 143 13.85 9.19 1.17
CA ASN A 143 12.93 10.28 0.88
C ASN A 143 11.48 9.90 1.21
N ILE A 144 11.07 8.66 0.95
CA ILE A 144 9.73 8.19 1.32
C ILE A 144 9.58 8.23 2.85
N ALA A 145 10.54 7.69 3.60
CA ALA A 145 10.50 7.67 5.07
C ALA A 145 10.50 9.08 5.69
N ASP A 146 11.37 9.98 5.21
CA ASP A 146 11.43 11.36 5.71
C ASP A 146 10.19 12.17 5.32
N THR A 147 9.58 11.90 4.16
CA THR A 147 8.32 12.53 3.74
C THR A 147 7.17 12.08 4.64
N ASP A 148 7.13 10.79 4.99
CA ASP A 148 6.10 10.24 5.87
C ASP A 148 6.20 10.86 7.26
N ALA A 149 7.42 10.90 7.83
CA ALA A 149 7.67 11.53 9.12
C ALA A 149 7.31 13.03 9.14
N ALA A 150 7.65 13.77 8.08
CA ALA A 150 7.32 15.19 7.99
C ALA A 150 5.80 15.41 7.86
N LEU A 151 5.13 14.63 7.00
CA LEU A 151 3.70 14.74 6.72
C LEU A 151 2.85 14.35 7.94
N GLU A 152 3.15 13.24 8.59
CA GLU A 152 2.41 12.83 9.79
C GLU A 152 2.63 13.81 10.94
N CYS A 153 3.84 14.36 11.10
CA CYS A 153 4.09 15.36 12.13
C CYS A 153 3.34 16.68 11.87
N VAL A 154 3.25 17.15 10.62
CA VAL A 154 2.55 18.41 10.32
C VAL A 154 1.03 18.26 10.46
N LYS A 155 0.47 17.06 10.24
CA LYS A 155 -0.95 16.73 10.40
C LYS A 155 -1.47 16.86 11.84
N GLU A 156 -0.59 16.86 12.84
CA GLU A 156 -0.96 17.03 14.26
C GLU A 156 -1.38 18.48 14.60
N PHE A 157 -1.14 19.44 13.71
CA PHE A 157 -1.45 20.85 13.93
C PHE A 157 -2.67 21.29 13.11
N ALA A 158 -3.55 22.08 13.73
CA ALA A 158 -4.68 22.69 13.04
C ALA A 158 -4.32 24.05 12.43
N GLU A 159 -3.33 24.72 13.01
CA GLU A 159 -2.77 26.01 12.57
C GLU A 159 -1.84 25.82 11.36
N PRO A 160 -1.53 26.90 10.61
CA PRO A 160 -0.46 26.86 9.61
C PRO A 160 0.85 26.43 10.28
N ALA A 161 1.33 25.25 9.90
CA ALA A 161 2.51 24.61 10.45
C ALA A 161 3.55 24.32 9.36
N CYS A 162 4.79 24.15 9.79
CA CYS A 162 5.88 23.65 8.95
C CYS A 162 6.74 22.71 9.77
N VAL A 163 7.04 21.55 9.19
CA VAL A 163 7.95 20.54 9.74
C VAL A 163 9.09 20.33 8.74
N ILE A 164 10.33 20.38 9.22
CA ILE A 164 11.53 20.08 8.44
C ILE A 164 12.21 18.85 9.06
N VAL A 165 12.33 17.77 8.28
CA VAL A 165 12.91 16.49 8.69
C VAL A 165 14.20 16.21 7.94
N LYS A 166 15.16 15.58 8.60
CA LYS A 166 16.33 14.98 7.98
C LYS A 166 16.69 13.67 8.68
N HIS A 167 16.80 12.58 7.92
CA HIS A 167 17.10 11.26 8.46
C HIS A 167 16.13 10.85 9.59
N ALA A 168 14.83 10.99 9.33
CA ALA A 168 13.71 10.73 10.23
C ALA A 168 13.67 11.59 11.51
N ASN A 169 14.52 12.61 11.63
CA ASN A 169 14.57 13.49 12.79
C ASN A 169 14.11 14.92 12.42
N PRO A 170 13.20 15.53 13.20
CA PRO A 170 12.81 16.92 12.97
C PRO A 170 13.97 17.86 13.34
N CYS A 171 14.42 18.67 12.40
CA CYS A 171 15.40 19.74 12.63
C CYS A 171 14.74 21.12 12.78
N GLY A 172 13.45 21.23 12.47
CA GLY A 172 12.64 22.42 12.73
C GLY A 172 11.15 22.11 12.70
N VAL A 173 10.42 22.61 13.70
CA VAL A 173 8.96 22.51 13.76
C VAL A 173 8.42 23.84 14.26
N ALA A 174 7.49 24.44 13.54
CA ALA A 174 6.86 25.68 13.98
C ALA A 174 5.45 25.85 13.42
N ILE A 175 4.61 26.53 14.21
CA ILE A 175 3.34 27.12 13.77
C ILE A 175 3.51 28.62 13.52
N GLY A 176 2.61 29.21 12.74
CA GLY A 176 2.57 30.66 12.54
C GLY A 176 1.26 31.15 11.94
N ASP A 177 1.13 32.47 11.82
CA ASP A 177 -0.08 33.11 11.26
C ASP A 177 -0.25 32.85 9.74
N SER A 178 0.80 32.34 9.09
CA SER A 178 0.80 31.93 7.68
C SER A 178 1.83 30.82 7.46
N ILE A 179 1.69 30.08 6.35
CA ILE A 179 2.64 29.02 5.94
C ILE A 179 4.07 29.59 5.84
N LEU A 180 4.24 30.79 5.28
CA LEU A 180 5.55 31.43 5.17
C LEU A 180 6.16 31.77 6.54
N ALA A 181 5.34 32.25 7.48
CA ALA A 181 5.79 32.53 8.84
C ALA A 181 6.19 31.24 9.57
N ALA A 182 5.41 30.17 9.42
CA ALA A 182 5.73 28.85 9.97
C ALA A 182 7.05 28.32 9.41
N TYR A 183 7.23 28.35 8.08
CA TYR A 183 8.47 27.93 7.43
C TYR A 183 9.70 28.71 7.93
N ASN A 184 9.63 30.05 7.96
CA ASN A 184 10.75 30.87 8.39
C ASN A 184 11.16 30.57 9.84
N ARG A 185 10.19 30.32 10.73
CA ARG A 185 10.45 29.93 12.13
C ARG A 185 11.04 28.53 12.23
N ALA A 186 10.49 27.55 11.51
CA ALA A 186 11.01 26.18 11.50
C ALA A 186 12.46 26.16 11.00
N TYR A 187 12.75 26.84 9.89
CA TYR A 187 14.09 26.94 9.31
C TYR A 187 15.11 27.59 10.25
N GLN A 188 14.71 28.58 11.05
CA GLN A 188 15.58 29.25 12.04
C GLN A 188 16.00 28.34 13.22
N THR A 189 15.36 27.18 13.40
CA THR A 189 15.69 26.25 14.48
C THR A 189 17.07 25.64 14.30
N ASP A 190 17.34 25.08 13.12
CA ASP A 190 18.66 24.59 12.71
C ASP A 190 18.82 24.70 11.17
N PRO A 191 19.28 25.85 10.67
CA PRO A 191 19.48 26.08 9.24
C PRO A 191 20.49 25.10 8.60
N THR A 192 21.46 24.60 9.38
CA THR A 192 22.50 23.69 8.91
C THR A 192 21.91 22.31 8.65
N SER A 193 21.13 21.79 9.60
CA SER A 193 20.44 20.51 9.44
C SER A 193 19.31 20.58 8.43
N ALA A 194 18.63 21.72 8.27
CA ALA A 194 17.59 21.91 7.26
C ALA A 194 18.13 21.76 5.81
N PHE A 195 19.42 21.98 5.58
CA PHE A 195 20.02 21.79 4.25
C PHE A 195 19.94 20.32 3.82
N GLY A 196 19.20 20.08 2.72
CA GLY A 196 18.93 18.74 2.19
C GLY A 196 17.83 17.97 2.93
N GLY A 197 17.08 18.64 3.82
CA GLY A 197 15.92 18.06 4.50
C GLY A 197 14.65 18.03 3.64
N ILE A 198 13.62 17.38 4.17
CA ILE A 198 12.26 17.32 3.61
C ILE A 198 11.36 18.25 4.41
N ILE A 199 10.50 18.96 3.71
CA ILE A 199 9.61 19.98 4.28
C ILE A 199 8.17 19.52 4.06
N ALA A 200 7.37 19.58 5.12
CA ALA A 200 5.91 19.43 5.09
C ALA A 200 5.24 20.66 5.71
#